data_AF-A0A1D6NEE5-F1
#
_entry.id   AF-A0A1D6NEE5-F1
#
_cell.length_a   1.000
_cell.length_b   1.000
_cell.length_c   1.000
_cell.angle_alpha   90.00
_cell.angle_beta   90.00
_cell.angle_gamma   90.00
#
_symmetry.space_group_name_H-M   'P 1'
#
loop_
_entity.id
_entity.type
_entity.pdbx_description
1 polymer ?
#
loop_
_entity_poly.entity_id
_entity_poly.type
_entity_poly.pdbx_seq_one_letter_code
_entity_poly.pdbx_strand_id
1 'polypeptide(L)'
;MDLEARNLQPSIKAGLLAKLREYKSDLNNVKSELKRISAPNARQATREELLESGMADTLAVSTDQRGRLMMTTERLNQSTDRIKESRRTMLETEELGVSILQDLHQQRQSLLHAHTTLHGVDDNIGKSKKILAAMSKRMDRNKWIIGGIITALVLAILLILYFKLAN
;
A
#
# COMPACT_ATOMS: atom_id res chain seq x y z
N MET A 1 -57.93 53.65 64.04
CA MET A 1 -58.63 53.36 62.76
C MET A 1 -59.36 52.04 62.93
N ASP A 2 -60.36 52.08 63.82
CA ASP A 2 -61.08 50.93 64.38
C ASP A 2 -62.51 50.82 63.80
N LEU A 3 -62.69 51.22 62.54
CA LEU A 3 -64.01 51.50 61.99
C LEU A 3 -64.24 51.00 60.55
N GLU A 4 -63.41 50.09 60.05
CA GLU A 4 -63.63 49.47 58.72
C GLU A 4 -63.74 47.94 58.79
N ALA A 5 -64.27 47.44 59.92
CA ALA A 5 -64.60 46.04 60.12
C ALA A 5 -66.07 45.71 59.79
N ARG A 6 -66.62 46.21 58.67
CA ARG A 6 -67.92 45.76 58.14
C ARG A 6 -67.97 45.94 56.63
N ASN A 7 -67.99 44.81 55.91
CA ASN A 7 -68.44 44.64 54.52
C ASN A 7 -67.41 44.44 53.39
N LEU A 8 -66.48 43.48 53.50
CA LEU A 8 -65.81 42.93 52.30
C LEU A 8 -65.74 41.38 52.33
N GLN A 9 -66.08 40.79 51.17
CA GLN A 9 -66.15 39.36 50.86
C GLN A 9 -64.94 38.54 51.35
N PRO A 10 -65.14 37.27 51.75
CA PRO A 10 -64.07 36.36 52.18
C PRO A 10 -62.99 36.10 51.12
N SER A 11 -63.23 36.44 49.84
CA SER A 11 -62.26 36.31 48.74
C SER A 11 -61.16 37.38 48.75
N ILE A 12 -61.45 38.62 49.17
CA ILE A 12 -60.49 39.73 49.14
C ILE A 12 -59.50 39.63 50.30
N LYS A 13 -59.94 39.12 51.47
CA LYS A 13 -59.06 38.81 52.60
C LYS A 13 -58.01 37.74 52.28
N ALA A 14 -58.39 36.72 51.50
CA ALA A 14 -57.46 35.67 51.07
C ALA A 14 -56.40 36.22 50.09
N GLY A 15 -56.80 37.07 49.14
CA GLY A 15 -55.87 37.74 48.21
C GLY A 15 -54.92 38.73 48.90
N LEU A 16 -55.39 39.46 49.91
CA LEU A 16 -54.57 40.38 50.69
C LEU A 16 -53.59 39.63 51.61
N LEU A 17 -54.01 38.53 52.24
CA LEU A 17 -53.12 37.67 53.02
C LEU A 17 -52.10 36.94 52.13
N ALA A 18 -52.47 36.55 50.92
CA ALA A 18 -51.54 35.97 49.95
C ALA A 18 -50.47 36.99 49.54
N LYS A 19 -50.86 38.22 49.18
CA LYS A 19 -49.92 39.32 48.90
C LYS A 19 -49.05 39.65 50.11
N LEU A 20 -49.60 39.65 51.32
CA LEU A 20 -48.83 39.91 52.53
C LEU A 20 -47.83 38.79 52.83
N ARG A 21 -48.18 37.54 52.53
CA ARG A 21 -47.27 36.39 52.64
C ARG A 21 -46.15 36.45 51.60
N GLU A 22 -46.48 36.86 50.39
CA GLU A 22 -45.53 37.06 49.28
C GLU A 22 -44.56 38.20 49.59
N TYR A 23 -45.05 39.39 49.99
CA TYR A 23 -44.20 40.49 50.42
C TYR A 23 -43.34 40.14 51.65
N LYS A 24 -43.85 39.32 52.57
CA LYS A 24 -43.06 38.83 53.71
C LYS A 24 -41.98 37.83 53.28
N SER A 25 -42.28 37.00 52.29
CA SER A 25 -41.31 36.05 51.70
C SER A 25 -40.22 36.80 50.94
N ASP A 26 -40.59 37.80 50.15
CA ASP A 26 -39.65 38.63 49.39
C ASP A 26 -38.78 39.45 50.32
N LEU A 27 -39.33 40.03 51.39
CA LEU A 27 -38.52 40.69 52.42
C LEU A 27 -37.55 39.71 53.10
N ASN A 28 -37.96 38.46 53.33
CA ASN A 28 -37.06 37.46 53.90
C ASN A 28 -35.99 36.99 52.92
N ASN A 29 -36.29 36.89 51.61
CA ASN A 29 -35.31 36.59 50.57
C ASN A 29 -34.33 37.74 50.39
N VAL A 30 -34.80 38.98 50.24
CA VAL A 30 -33.92 40.15 50.13
C VAL A 30 -33.08 40.33 51.40
N LYS A 31 -33.64 40.08 52.58
CA LYS A 31 -32.89 40.10 53.85
C LYS A 31 -31.87 38.97 53.93
N SER A 32 -32.18 37.76 53.44
CA SER A 32 -31.24 36.64 53.44
C SER A 32 -30.12 36.86 52.44
N GLU A 33 -30.41 37.41 51.26
CA GLU A 33 -29.45 37.82 50.25
C GLU A 33 -28.57 38.97 50.74
N LEU A 34 -29.15 40.00 51.34
CA LEU A 34 -28.39 41.11 51.93
C LEU A 34 -27.53 40.63 53.09
N LYS A 35 -28.02 39.69 53.92
CA LYS A 35 -27.20 39.06 54.97
C LYS A 35 -26.08 38.21 54.37
N ARG A 36 -26.31 37.56 53.24
CA ARG A 36 -25.28 36.82 52.50
C ARG A 36 -24.22 37.79 51.99
N ILE A 37 -24.61 38.84 51.27
CA ILE A 37 -23.70 39.83 50.65
C ILE A 37 -22.99 40.70 51.70
N SER A 38 -23.67 41.07 52.78
CA SER A 38 -23.15 41.91 53.87
C SER A 38 -22.36 41.11 54.91
N ALA A 39 -22.43 39.77 54.91
CA ALA A 39 -21.58 38.98 55.78
C ALA A 39 -20.12 39.14 55.32
N PRO A 40 -19.18 39.43 56.24
CA PRO A 40 -17.75 39.55 55.90
C PRO A 40 -17.19 38.25 55.26
N ASN A 41 -17.90 37.12 55.41
CA ASN A 41 -17.54 35.82 54.87
C ASN A 41 -17.95 35.59 53.41
N ALA A 42 -18.88 36.36 52.83
CA ALA A 42 -19.28 36.12 51.44
C ALA A 42 -18.19 36.52 50.44
N ARG A 43 -17.47 37.61 50.71
CA ARG A 43 -16.25 37.94 49.93
C ARG A 43 -15.20 36.85 50.01
N GLN A 44 -15.12 36.15 51.14
CA GLN A 44 -14.18 35.04 51.32
C GLN A 44 -14.65 33.79 50.58
N ALA A 45 -15.94 33.46 50.65
CA ALA A 45 -16.52 32.34 49.91
C ALA A 45 -16.42 32.53 48.38
N THR A 46 -16.71 33.72 47.86
CA THR A 46 -16.57 34.00 46.43
C THR A 46 -15.11 33.98 45.98
N ARG A 47 -14.17 34.36 46.86
CA ARG A 47 -12.73 34.30 46.56
C ARG A 47 -12.22 32.86 46.57
N GLU A 48 -12.70 32.03 47.49
CA GLU A 48 -12.41 30.59 47.54
C GLU A 48 -12.92 29.90 46.26
N GLU A 49 -14.16 30.20 45.85
CA GLU A 49 -14.78 29.63 44.65
C GLU A 49 -14.08 30.07 43.35
N LEU A 50 -13.62 31.33 43.27
CA LEU A 50 -12.79 31.81 42.16
C LEU A 50 -11.39 31.18 42.13
N LEU A 51 -10.77 30.97 43.28
CA LEU A 51 -9.48 30.28 43.39
C LEU A 51 -9.61 28.80 43.02
N GLU A 52 -10.68 28.15 43.46
CA GLU A 52 -11.01 26.77 43.11
C GLU A 52 -11.31 26.62 41.62
N SER A 53 -12.08 27.55 41.04
CA SER A 53 -12.33 27.60 39.60
C SER A 53 -11.06 27.82 38.79
N GLY A 54 -10.16 28.73 39.22
CA GLY A 54 -8.86 28.94 38.57
C GLY A 54 -7.96 27.72 38.67
N MET A 55 -7.93 27.04 39.83
CA MET A 55 -7.17 25.80 40.02
C MET A 55 -7.72 24.68 39.12
N ALA A 56 -9.05 24.52 39.04
CA ALA A 56 -9.69 23.54 38.17
C ALA A 56 -9.38 23.79 36.69
N ASP A 57 -9.36 25.05 36.25
CA ASP A 57 -9.02 25.43 34.88
C ASP A 57 -7.54 25.15 34.56
N THR A 58 -6.62 25.45 35.49
CA THR A 58 -5.20 25.11 35.31
C THR A 58 -4.95 23.60 35.24
N LEU A 59 -5.68 22.81 36.05
CA LEU A 59 -5.61 21.35 36.01
C LEU A 59 -6.19 20.81 34.70
N ALA A 60 -7.30 21.36 34.21
CA ALA A 60 -7.89 20.99 32.92
C ALA A 60 -6.92 21.26 31.77
N VAL A 61 -6.29 22.44 31.73
CA VAL A 61 -5.27 22.81 30.73
C VAL A 61 -4.05 21.88 30.81
N SER A 62 -3.57 21.56 32.02
CA SER A 62 -2.44 20.64 32.20
C SER A 62 -2.76 19.21 31.73
N THR A 63 -4.01 18.77 31.91
CA THR A 63 -4.48 17.45 31.49
C THR A 63 -4.63 17.38 29.97
N ASP A 64 -5.15 18.43 29.34
CA ASP A 64 -5.22 18.56 27.88
C ASP A 64 -3.82 18.54 27.25
N GLN A 65 -2.87 19.30 27.80
CA GLN A 65 -1.49 19.31 27.31
C GLN A 65 -0.83 17.93 27.42
N ARG A 66 -1.07 17.20 28.52
CA ARG A 66 -0.58 15.83 28.69
C ARG A 66 -1.22 14.86 27.69
N GLY A 67 -2.53 14.99 27.43
CA GLY A 67 -3.23 14.23 26.39
C GLY A 67 -2.66 14.48 25.00
N ARG A 68 -2.37 15.74 24.66
CA ARG A 68 -1.73 16.12 23.40
C ARG A 68 -0.32 15.55 23.26
N LEU A 69 0.48 15.58 24.32
CA LEU A 69 1.84 14.99 24.35
C LEU A 69 1.81 13.47 24.23
N MET A 70 0.83 12.80 24.86
CA MET A 70 0.62 11.37 24.71
C MET A 70 0.24 11.01 23.28
N MET A 71 -0.72 11.72 22.67
CA MET A 71 -1.08 11.49 21.27
C MET A 71 0.08 11.72 20.30
N THR A 72 0.93 12.73 20.54
CA THR A 72 2.11 12.97 19.70
C THR A 72 3.19 11.90 19.88
N THR A 73 3.42 11.45 21.12
CA THR A 73 4.29 10.29 21.42
C THR A 73 3.79 9.02 20.74
N GLU A 74 2.49 8.73 20.81
CA GLU A 74 1.88 7.55 20.18
C GLU A 74 2.08 7.57 18.66
N ARG A 75 1.83 8.72 18.03
CA ARG A 75 2.05 8.91 16.58
C ARG A 75 3.52 8.77 16.19
N LEU A 76 4.43 9.25 17.03
CA LEU A 76 5.86 9.14 16.80
C LEU A 76 6.33 7.70 16.94
N ASN A 77 5.83 6.98 17.93
CA ASN A 77 6.12 5.56 18.11
C ASN A 77 5.61 4.74 16.92
N GLN A 78 4.36 4.97 16.51
CA GLN A 78 3.78 4.33 15.32
C GLN A 78 4.57 4.64 14.04
N SER A 79 5.05 5.87 13.89
CA SER A 79 5.90 6.25 12.75
C SER A 79 7.26 5.56 12.79
N THR A 80 7.83 5.42 13.99
CA THR A 80 9.10 4.70 14.21
C THR A 80 8.96 3.22 13.85
N ASP A 81 7.88 2.58 14.28
CA ASP A 81 7.58 1.19 13.93
C ASP A 81 7.41 1.01 12.43
N ARG A 82 6.69 1.93 11.75
CA ARG A 82 6.54 1.91 10.30
C ARG A 82 7.88 2.07 9.57
N ILE A 83 8.77 2.95 10.05
CA ILE A 83 10.11 3.13 9.48
C ILE A 83 10.94 1.86 9.67
N LYS A 84 10.86 1.23 10.85
CA LYS A 84 11.57 -0.02 11.13
C LYS A 84 11.10 -1.16 10.21
N GLU A 85 9.79 -1.27 10.01
CA GLU A 85 9.21 -2.24 9.09
C GLU A 85 9.61 -1.95 7.63
N SER A 86 9.51 -0.69 7.20
CA SER A 86 9.95 -0.28 5.86
C SER A 86 11.43 -0.58 5.62
N ARG A 87 12.29 -0.35 6.61
CA ARG A 87 13.72 -0.71 6.54
C ARG A 87 13.92 -2.21 6.40
N ARG A 88 13.14 -3.02 7.12
CA ARG A 88 13.17 -4.48 7.00
C ARG A 88 12.78 -4.92 5.59
N THR A 89 11.64 -4.46 5.09
CA THR A 89 11.18 -4.79 3.73
C THR A 89 12.17 -4.33 2.66
N MET A 90 12.82 -3.17 2.86
CA MET A 90 13.86 -2.67 1.95
C MET A 90 15.08 -3.58 1.90
N LEU A 91 15.54 -4.08 3.06
CA LEU A 91 16.65 -5.03 3.12
C LEU A 91 16.30 -6.37 2.46
N GLU A 92 15.08 -6.87 2.70
CA GLU A 92 14.58 -8.09 2.02
C GLU A 92 14.49 -7.87 0.50
N THR A 93 14.13 -6.66 0.06
CA THR A 93 14.08 -6.28 -1.37
C THR A 93 15.47 -6.11 -1.97
N GLU A 94 16.44 -5.61 -1.21
CA GLU A 94 17.85 -5.53 -1.64
C GLU A 94 18.44 -6.93 -1.85
N GLU A 95 18.18 -7.85 -0.92
CA GLU A 95 18.59 -9.25 -1.05
C GLU A 95 17.99 -9.91 -2.30
N LEU A 96 16.68 -9.71 -2.53
CA LEU A 96 16.03 -10.17 -3.75
C LEU A 96 16.65 -9.53 -5.01
N GLY A 97 16.96 -8.23 -4.95
CA GLY A 97 17.61 -7.50 -6.04
C GLY A 97 18.99 -8.06 -6.38
N VAL A 98 19.78 -8.45 -5.38
CA VAL A 98 21.07 -9.13 -5.57
C VAL A 98 20.87 -10.48 -6.26
N SER A 99 19.89 -11.28 -5.84
CA SER A 99 19.57 -12.55 -6.50
C SER A 99 19.19 -12.34 -7.98
N ILE A 100 18.34 -11.35 -8.27
CA ILE A 100 17.93 -11.04 -9.66
C ILE A 100 19.15 -10.65 -10.51
N LEU A 101 20.08 -9.88 -9.95
CA LEU A 101 21.29 -9.47 -10.66
C LEU A 101 22.20 -10.68 -10.96
N GLN A 102 22.32 -11.60 -10.01
CA GLN A 102 23.03 -12.87 -10.20
C GLN A 102 22.36 -13.73 -11.30
N ASP A 103 21.04 -13.84 -11.28
CA ASP A 103 20.28 -14.60 -12.29
C ASP A 103 20.44 -13.99 -13.69
N LEU A 104 20.36 -12.67 -13.81
CA LEU A 104 20.61 -11.96 -15.08
C LEU A 104 22.03 -12.21 -15.59
N HIS A 105 23.02 -12.24 -14.69
CA HIS A 105 24.39 -12.56 -15.05
C HIS A 105 24.52 -13.99 -15.58
N GLN A 106 23.88 -14.97 -14.92
CA GLN A 106 23.86 -16.36 -15.38
C GLN A 106 23.12 -16.51 -16.72
N GLN A 107 21.97 -15.85 -16.89
CA GLN A 107 21.23 -15.83 -18.16
C GLN A 107 22.06 -15.27 -19.29
N ARG A 108 22.79 -14.16 -19.05
CA ARG A 108 23.73 -13.59 -20.03
C ARG A 108 24.80 -14.62 -20.43
N GLN A 109 25.39 -15.32 -19.46
CA GLN A 109 26.41 -16.32 -19.73
C GLN A 109 25.87 -17.50 -20.56
N SER A 110 24.65 -17.93 -20.27
CA SER A 110 23.95 -18.99 -21.03
C SER A 110 23.65 -18.54 -22.46
N LEU A 111 23.22 -17.29 -22.65
CA LEU A 111 23.00 -16.71 -23.98
C LEU A 111 24.29 -16.61 -24.78
N LEU A 112 25.40 -16.20 -24.16
CA LEU A 112 26.72 -16.18 -24.80
C LEU A 112 27.19 -17.58 -25.20
N HIS A 113 26.95 -18.60 -24.37
CA HIS A 113 27.24 -20.00 -24.69
C HIS A 113 26.37 -20.50 -25.84
N ALA A 114 25.07 -20.22 -25.83
CA ALA A 114 24.16 -20.57 -26.91
C ALA A 114 24.57 -19.92 -28.22
N HIS A 115 24.94 -18.63 -28.19
CA HIS A 115 25.45 -17.90 -29.36
C HIS A 115 26.73 -18.52 -29.91
N THR A 116 27.69 -18.87 -29.05
CA THR A 116 28.94 -19.52 -29.45
C THR A 116 28.70 -20.90 -30.05
N THR A 117 27.80 -21.68 -29.44
CA THR A 117 27.40 -23.01 -29.92
C THR A 117 26.73 -22.90 -31.29
N LEU A 118 25.84 -21.93 -31.47
CA LEU A 118 25.14 -21.70 -32.73
C LEU A 118 26.10 -21.32 -33.87
N HIS A 119 27.10 -20.48 -33.57
CA HIS A 119 28.17 -20.16 -34.53
C HIS A 119 28.99 -21.42 -34.91
N GLY A 120 29.34 -22.26 -33.92
CA GLY A 120 30.00 -23.54 -34.16
C GLY A 120 29.15 -24.52 -34.97
N VAL A 121 27.83 -24.52 -34.81
CA VAL A 121 26.90 -25.34 -35.60
C VAL A 121 26.87 -24.89 -37.06
N ASP A 122 26.92 -23.59 -37.34
CA ASP A 122 26.97 -23.06 -38.72
C ASP A 122 28.27 -23.46 -39.44
N ASP A 123 29.40 -23.43 -38.75
CA ASP A 123 30.66 -23.96 -39.31
C ASP A 123 30.58 -25.45 -39.65
N ASN A 124 29.94 -26.23 -38.78
CA ASN A 124 29.73 -27.66 -39.01
C ASN A 124 28.69 -27.95 -40.10
N ILE A 125 27.69 -27.09 -40.29
CA ILE A 125 26.72 -27.21 -41.38
C ILE A 125 27.37 -26.89 -42.73
N GLY A 126 28.28 -25.92 -42.77
CA GLY A 126 29.11 -25.62 -43.95
C GLY A 126 29.98 -26.81 -44.35
N LYS A 127 30.67 -27.43 -43.38
CA LYS A 127 31.46 -28.66 -43.60
C LYS A 127 30.60 -29.82 -44.09
N SER A 128 29.42 -30.01 -43.49
CA SER A 128 28.48 -31.07 -43.88
C SER A 128 27.95 -30.88 -45.30
N LYS A 129 27.58 -29.66 -45.69
CA LYS A 129 27.21 -29.32 -47.08
C LYS A 129 28.34 -29.61 -48.06
N LYS A 130 29.59 -29.28 -47.71
CA LYS A 130 30.77 -29.57 -48.55
C LYS A 130 30.98 -31.08 -48.75
N ILE A 131 30.82 -31.88 -47.69
CA ILE A 131 30.93 -33.35 -47.77
C ILE A 131 29.80 -33.92 -48.63
N LEU A 132 28.56 -33.48 -48.41
CA LEU A 132 27.42 -33.92 -49.23
C LEU A 132 27.58 -33.55 -50.70
N ALA A 133 28.05 -32.34 -51.01
CA ALA A 133 28.36 -31.94 -52.39
C ALA A 133 29.46 -32.80 -53.02
N ALA A 134 30.51 -33.14 -52.25
CA ALA A 134 31.56 -34.04 -52.71
C ALA A 134 31.04 -35.48 -52.95
N MET A 135 30.14 -35.98 -52.11
CA MET A 135 29.48 -37.28 -52.31
C MET A 135 28.56 -37.25 -53.54
N SER A 136 27.76 -36.20 -53.71
CA SER A 136 26.86 -36.05 -54.87
C SER A 136 27.65 -36.05 -56.19
N LYS A 137 28.76 -35.30 -56.26
CA LYS A 137 29.60 -35.27 -57.47
C LYS A 137 30.23 -36.62 -57.79
N ARG A 138 30.62 -37.39 -56.77
CA ARG A 138 31.13 -38.76 -56.96
C ARG A 138 30.03 -39.69 -57.48
N MET A 139 28.82 -39.55 -56.97
CA MET A 139 27.66 -40.33 -57.39
C MET A 139 27.30 -40.09 -58.85
N ASP A 140 27.25 -38.83 -59.30
CA ASP A 140 26.90 -38.52 -60.69
C ASP A 140 27.93 -39.08 -61.68
N ARG A 141 29.22 -38.96 -61.38
CA ARG A 141 30.27 -39.57 -62.20
C ARG A 141 30.13 -41.08 -62.29
N ASN A 142 29.82 -41.75 -61.18
CA ASN A 142 29.62 -43.20 -61.20
C ASN A 142 28.41 -43.58 -62.06
N LYS A 143 27.32 -42.80 -62.04
CA LYS A 143 26.16 -43.01 -62.93
C LYS A 143 26.54 -42.89 -64.40
N TRP A 144 27.34 -41.87 -64.77
CA TRP A 144 27.81 -41.69 -66.15
C TRP A 144 28.71 -42.83 -66.62
N ILE A 145 29.63 -43.32 -65.77
CA ILE A 145 30.51 -44.46 -66.10
C ILE A 145 29.68 -45.71 -66.36
N ILE A 146 28.72 -46.03 -65.49
CA ILE A 146 27.85 -47.20 -65.65
C ILE A 146 27.01 -47.09 -66.92
N GLY A 147 26.42 -45.91 -67.19
CA GLY A 147 25.66 -45.67 -68.42
C GLY A 147 26.50 -45.87 -69.68
N GLY A 148 27.74 -45.35 -69.70
CA GLY A 148 28.66 -45.52 -70.83
C GLY A 148 29.03 -46.97 -71.10
N ILE A 149 29.25 -47.77 -70.05
CA ILE A 149 29.54 -49.21 -70.18
C ILE A 149 28.34 -49.95 -70.81
N ILE A 150 27.12 -49.65 -70.35
CA ILE A 150 25.89 -50.26 -70.88
C ILE A 150 25.72 -49.89 -72.36
N THR A 151 25.87 -48.62 -72.73
CA THR A 151 25.76 -48.17 -74.13
C THR A 151 26.81 -48.83 -75.02
N ALA A 152 28.05 -48.95 -74.55
CA ALA A 152 29.12 -49.61 -75.29
C ALA A 152 28.83 -51.10 -75.53
N LEU A 153 28.30 -51.81 -74.51
CA LEU A 153 27.89 -53.21 -74.65
C LEU A 153 26.76 -53.39 -75.67
N VAL A 154 25.75 -52.53 -75.64
CA VAL A 154 24.64 -52.57 -76.62
C VAL A 154 25.14 -52.32 -78.04
N LEU A 155 26.02 -51.32 -78.23
CA LEU A 155 26.62 -51.04 -79.54
C LEU A 155 27.47 -52.21 -80.05
N ALA A 156 28.24 -52.87 -79.18
CA ALA A 156 29.02 -54.05 -79.55
C ALA A 156 28.12 -55.20 -80.03
N ILE A 157 27.00 -55.46 -79.33
CA ILE A 157 26.02 -56.47 -79.74
C ILE A 157 25.38 -56.11 -81.08
N LEU A 158 24.97 -54.85 -81.26
CA LEU A 158 24.40 -54.37 -82.53
C LEU A 158 25.39 -54.49 -83.69
N LEU A 159 26.66 -54.16 -83.48
CA LEU A 159 27.71 -54.33 -84.49
C LEU A 159 27.90 -55.78 -84.88
N ILE A 160 27.96 -56.70 -83.91
CA ILE A 160 28.08 -58.15 -84.19
C ILE A 160 26.87 -58.64 -84.99
N LEU A 161 25.66 -58.23 -84.60
CA LEU A 161 24.44 -58.57 -85.34
C LEU A 161 24.47 -58.01 -86.75
N TYR A 162 24.86 -56.75 -86.94
CA TYR A 162 24.97 -56.13 -88.25
C TYR A 162 25.97 -56.87 -89.14
N PHE A 163 27.17 -57.15 -88.64
CA PHE A 163 28.17 -57.91 -89.40
C PHE A 163 27.72 -59.33 -89.71
N LYS A 164 27.01 -60.00 -88.79
CA LYS A 164 26.49 -61.36 -89.02
C LYS A 164 25.27 -61.40 -89.96
N LEU A 165 24.49 -60.32 -90.02
CA LEU A 165 23.32 -60.25 -90.90
C LEU A 165 23.68 -59.72 -92.30
N ALA A 166 24.72 -58.88 -92.38
CA ALA A 166 25.24 -58.32 -93.62
C ALA A 166 26.22 -59.26 -94.35
N ASN A 167 26.73 -60.31 -93.68
CA ASN A 167 27.65 -61.31 -94.23
C ASN A 167 27.05 -62.71 -94.15
#